data_AF-A0A3M3KM19-F1
#
_entry.id   AF-A0A3M3KM19-F1
#
_cell.length_a   1.000
_cell.length_b   1.000
_cell.length_c   1.000
_cell.angle_alpha   90.00
_cell.angle_beta   90.00
_cell.angle_gamma   90.00
#
_symmetry.space_group_name_H-M   'P 1'
#
loop_
_entity.id
_entity.type
_entity.pdbx_description
1 polymer ?
#
loop_
_entity_poly.entity_id
_entity_poly.type
_entity_poly.pdbx_seq_one_letter_code
_entity_poly.pdbx_strand_id
1 'polypeptide(L)'
;MSACLPSCNTCVSLFLLSAACPCSATATARVITPMPSCFISERCVPTGARSHAGRIPARPRGCCSSEGRGPLSKSSAPQQASPAEASWAHRARQLDRYRWKMLRERHGLSGSFLRMARDALVDFAVGVRARICLGFSGSGVLADTLPCDTLLLHSAPKSMALQRKNILIDAVRARGWHLQEAALLSPSLACAKGQLLAPAQAVPLRYLAYAAHVQWLVARYTPRVLINERNGSYHTPFLRLALAARDARLLHLAHATTLESSRRLGMNDYDYYGVFGHSSLVALQERPLRFGTSTVVLLGSYLADETYDLPVADPAIKTLLVLGVGPDREKEPGYLRTYELLRDWAQRHPEYRMLFKRHPRSRARFWSDAAERLNNVGLLDTGCTLAEAFAQASVVINIMSNAGIESGLAGRPVIHVNAGNDVDIFSHAQFFGPQVRDGEELSRQLQALEQDYCKHVEQARRFANYHLVYGSQGLAKTTQLIDDLLRGHDPERDFETCELPAAG
;
A
#
# COMPACT_ATOMS: atom_id res chain seq x y z
N MET A 1 13.32 -43.37 22.51
CA MET A 1 12.63 -44.56 23.06
C MET A 1 11.48 -44.03 23.90
N SER A 2 10.19 -44.17 23.63
CA SER A 2 9.35 -44.86 22.63
C SER A 2 8.07 -43.98 22.51
N ALA A 3 7.71 -43.45 21.35
CA ALA A 3 6.77 -44.05 20.38
C ALA A 3 5.38 -44.39 20.95
N CYS A 4 4.35 -43.62 20.54
CA CYS A 4 2.99 -44.10 20.30
C CYS A 4 2.18 -43.04 19.50
N LEU A 5 1.96 -43.35 18.21
CA LEU A 5 0.81 -42.99 17.36
C LEU A 5 -0.02 -44.29 17.18
N PRO A 6 -1.19 -44.36 16.49
CA PRO A 6 -1.93 -43.36 15.70
C PRO A 6 -3.48 -43.39 15.92
N SER A 7 -4.24 -42.50 15.28
CA SER A 7 -5.37 -42.89 14.39
C SER A 7 -6.09 -41.69 13.75
N CYS A 8 -6.29 -41.81 12.44
CA CYS A 8 -7.20 -41.02 11.61
C CYS A 8 -8.66 -41.39 11.89
N ASN A 9 -9.59 -40.46 11.66
CA ASN A 9 -10.79 -40.80 10.89
C ASN A 9 -11.46 -39.59 10.22
N THR A 10 -11.75 -39.81 8.95
CA THR A 10 -12.54 -39.04 8.00
C THR A 10 -14.03 -39.16 8.35
N CYS A 11 -14.84 -38.11 8.21
CA CYS A 11 -16.26 -38.31 7.88
C CYS A 11 -16.89 -37.10 7.18
N VAL A 12 -17.56 -37.43 6.08
CA VAL A 12 -18.38 -36.64 5.16
C VAL A 12 -19.80 -36.59 5.71
N SER A 13 -20.50 -35.45 5.59
CA SER A 13 -21.98 -35.44 5.57
C SER A 13 -22.54 -34.25 4.78
N LEU A 14 -23.25 -34.60 3.70
CA LEU A 14 -24.29 -33.82 3.03
C LEU A 14 -25.51 -33.64 3.95
N PHE A 15 -26.26 -32.53 3.83
CA PHE A 15 -27.74 -32.57 3.86
C PHE A 15 -28.36 -31.35 3.13
N LEU A 16 -29.48 -31.64 2.45
CA LEU A 16 -30.29 -30.79 1.58
C LEU A 16 -31.48 -30.13 2.34
N LEU A 17 -31.85 -28.94 1.86
CA LEU A 17 -33.17 -28.27 1.77
C LEU A 17 -34.38 -28.80 2.59
N SER A 18 -35.04 -27.89 3.33
CA SER A 18 -36.46 -27.54 3.11
C SER A 18 -36.86 -26.25 3.86
N ALA A 19 -37.82 -25.52 3.29
CA ALA A 19 -38.31 -24.21 3.70
C ALA A 19 -39.59 -24.30 4.56
N ALA A 20 -39.73 -23.41 5.54
CA ALA A 20 -41.00 -22.83 6.00
C ALA A 20 -40.75 -21.66 6.97
N CYS A 21 -41.53 -20.58 6.81
CA CYS A 21 -41.68 -19.41 7.70
C CYS A 21 -43.19 -19.23 7.95
N PRO A 22 -43.66 -18.33 8.83
CA PRO A 22 -43.03 -17.64 9.96
C PRO A 22 -43.89 -17.65 11.25
N CYS A 23 -43.33 -17.29 12.41
CA CYS A 23 -43.93 -16.36 13.40
C CYS A 23 -43.08 -16.18 14.68
N SER A 24 -42.79 -14.90 14.97
CA SER A 24 -42.50 -14.23 16.25
C SER A 24 -42.19 -15.05 17.51
N ALA A 25 -40.97 -14.90 18.04
CA ALA A 25 -40.73 -14.48 19.43
C ALA A 25 -39.25 -14.15 19.70
N THR A 26 -39.06 -13.06 20.43
CA THR A 26 -37.84 -12.50 21.01
C THR A 26 -37.02 -13.48 21.87
N ALA A 27 -35.72 -13.64 21.61
CA ALA A 27 -34.71 -14.04 22.60
C ALA A 27 -33.26 -13.85 22.12
N THR A 28 -32.51 -13.01 22.85
CA THR A 28 -31.05 -13.10 23.16
C THR A 28 -30.10 -13.70 22.11
N ALA A 29 -29.37 -12.83 21.40
CA ALA A 29 -28.26 -13.22 20.53
C ALA A 29 -27.01 -13.64 21.34
N ARG A 30 -26.79 -14.96 21.46
CA ARG A 30 -25.48 -15.54 21.78
C ARG A 30 -24.55 -15.32 20.59
N VAL A 31 -23.38 -14.75 20.87
CA VAL A 31 -22.26 -14.57 19.94
C VAL A 31 -21.73 -15.96 19.55
N ILE A 32 -22.04 -16.39 18.32
CA ILE A 32 -21.40 -17.54 17.69
C ILE A 32 -20.12 -17.03 17.03
N THR A 33 -18.99 -17.42 17.58
CA THR A 33 -17.65 -17.21 17.03
C THR A 33 -17.44 -18.05 15.77
N PRO A 34 -17.03 -17.48 14.63
CA PRO A 34 -16.55 -18.28 13.51
C PRO A 34 -15.11 -18.71 13.77
N MET A 35 -14.87 -20.02 13.62
CA MET A 35 -13.55 -20.67 13.62
C MET A 35 -12.56 -19.97 12.67
N PRO A 36 -11.28 -19.85 13.05
CA PRO A 36 -10.26 -19.22 12.22
C PRO A 36 -9.90 -20.11 11.02
N SER A 37 -9.84 -19.48 9.85
CA SER A 37 -9.23 -20.05 8.65
C SER A 37 -7.73 -20.14 8.86
N CYS A 38 -7.19 -21.37 8.81
CA CYS A 38 -5.76 -21.65 8.84
C CYS A 38 -5.06 -20.97 7.65
N PHE A 39 -4.34 -19.88 7.93
CA PHE A 39 -3.28 -19.37 7.06
C PHE A 39 -1.95 -19.91 7.59
N ILE A 40 -1.33 -20.81 6.82
CA ILE A 40 -0.04 -21.39 7.15
C ILE A 40 1.06 -20.35 6.88
N SER A 41 1.59 -19.83 7.99
CA SER A 41 2.98 -19.47 8.31
C SER A 41 4.00 -19.48 7.16
N GLU A 42 4.57 -18.30 6.87
CA GLU A 42 5.75 -18.11 6.05
C GLU A 42 7.03 -18.41 6.86
N ARG A 43 7.83 -19.38 6.41
CA ARG A 43 9.27 -19.44 6.74
C ARG A 43 10.10 -19.90 5.54
N CYS A 44 11.19 -19.16 5.38
CA CYS A 44 12.53 -19.52 4.87
C CYS A 44 13.01 -18.69 3.68
N VAL A 45 14.10 -17.98 3.99
CA VAL A 45 14.97 -17.15 3.15
C VAL A 45 15.94 -18.07 2.39
N PRO A 46 16.26 -17.80 1.11
CA PRO A 46 17.55 -18.14 0.55
C PRO A 46 18.47 -16.92 0.65
N THR A 47 19.62 -17.13 1.28
CA THR A 47 20.76 -16.23 1.36
C THR A 47 21.37 -16.01 -0.02
N GLY A 48 21.71 -14.76 -0.34
CA GLY A 48 22.58 -14.44 -1.48
C GLY A 48 22.18 -13.19 -2.25
N ALA A 49 22.49 -12.00 -1.70
CA ALA A 49 22.62 -10.80 -2.51
C ALA A 49 23.84 -10.01 -2.01
N ARG A 50 24.85 -9.91 -2.87
CA ARG A 50 26.10 -9.18 -2.65
C ARG A 50 25.79 -7.68 -2.59
N SER A 51 26.37 -6.99 -1.60
CA SER A 51 26.36 -5.54 -1.50
C SER A 51 27.23 -4.93 -2.60
N HIS A 52 26.63 -4.17 -3.51
CA HIS A 52 27.34 -3.17 -4.30
C HIS A 52 26.95 -1.79 -3.80
N ALA A 53 27.90 -1.13 -3.13
CA ALA A 53 27.81 0.26 -2.76
C ALA A 53 27.86 1.14 -4.02
N GLY A 54 26.72 1.72 -4.40
CA GLY A 54 26.63 2.71 -5.47
C GLY A 54 27.06 4.09 -4.96
N ARG A 55 28.09 4.66 -5.59
CA ARG A 55 28.50 6.06 -5.42
C ARG A 55 27.43 6.98 -6.03
N ILE A 56 27.05 8.02 -5.29
CA ILE A 56 26.31 9.18 -5.83
C ILE A 56 27.28 9.98 -6.72
N PRO A 57 26.95 10.33 -7.97
CA PRO A 57 27.77 11.25 -8.75
C PRO A 57 27.62 12.68 -8.21
N ALA A 58 28.74 13.28 -7.84
CA ALA A 58 28.81 14.70 -7.49
C ALA A 58 28.61 15.57 -8.75
N ARG A 59 27.74 16.58 -8.66
CA ARG A 59 27.68 17.67 -9.65
C ARG A 59 28.95 18.53 -9.54
N PRO A 60 29.66 18.82 -10.64
CA PRO A 60 30.65 19.90 -10.65
C PRO A 60 29.98 21.25 -10.90
N ARG A 61 30.49 22.29 -10.22
CA ARG A 61 30.16 23.70 -10.45
C ARG A 61 30.93 24.23 -11.67
N GLY A 62 30.21 24.94 -12.55
CA GLY A 62 30.65 26.14 -13.26
C GLY A 62 31.62 26.00 -14.45
N CYS A 63 31.15 26.33 -15.66
CA CYS A 63 31.70 27.41 -16.51
C CYS A 63 30.88 27.55 -17.80
N CYS A 64 30.78 28.79 -18.27
CA CYS A 64 30.09 29.19 -19.49
C CYS A 64 30.77 28.64 -20.76
N SER A 65 29.99 28.09 -21.68
CA SER A 65 30.22 28.23 -23.12
C SER A 65 29.02 27.71 -23.91
N SER A 66 28.66 28.48 -24.93
CA SER A 66 27.60 28.31 -25.91
C SER A 66 27.78 27.10 -26.82
N GLU A 67 26.69 26.79 -27.55
CA GLU A 67 26.57 26.00 -28.80
C GLU A 67 26.07 24.56 -28.69
N GLY A 68 25.06 24.25 -29.51
CA GLY A 68 24.65 22.88 -29.85
C GLY A 68 23.21 22.48 -29.52
N ARG A 69 22.19 23.17 -30.06
CA ARG A 69 20.83 22.58 -30.16
C ARG A 69 20.83 21.48 -31.22
N GLY A 70 20.91 20.23 -30.78
CA GLY A 70 20.49 19.05 -31.55
C GLY A 70 19.05 18.65 -31.19
N PRO A 71 18.27 18.07 -32.11
CA PRO A 71 16.81 18.05 -32.04
C PRO A 71 16.30 17.11 -30.95
N LEU A 72 15.40 17.64 -30.11
CA LEU A 72 14.54 16.88 -29.22
C LEU A 72 13.77 15.82 -30.04
N SER A 73 14.00 14.56 -29.69
CA SER A 73 13.28 13.43 -30.24
C SER A 73 11.79 13.57 -29.99
N LYS A 74 11.04 13.24 -31.03
CA LYS A 74 9.58 13.36 -31.15
C LYS A 74 8.84 12.85 -29.91
N SER A 75 8.04 13.76 -29.34
CA SER A 75 6.85 13.47 -28.56
C SER A 75 6.07 12.32 -29.21
N SER A 76 5.94 11.21 -28.48
CA SER A 76 4.96 10.18 -28.78
C SER A 76 3.79 10.39 -27.82
N ALA A 77 2.67 10.87 -28.36
CA ALA A 77 1.36 10.68 -27.74
C ALA A 77 1.20 9.20 -27.32
N PRO A 78 0.45 8.88 -26.25
CA PRO A 78 0.29 7.50 -25.79
C PRO A 78 -0.12 6.63 -26.97
N GLN A 79 0.77 5.72 -27.35
CA GLN A 79 0.55 4.78 -28.45
C GLN A 79 -0.75 4.04 -28.14
N GLN A 80 -1.77 4.23 -28.98
CA GLN A 80 -2.98 3.43 -28.94
C GLN A 80 -2.55 1.96 -29.02
N ALA A 81 -2.82 1.22 -27.94
CA ALA A 81 -2.50 -0.20 -27.86
C ALA A 81 -3.05 -0.93 -29.08
N SER A 82 -2.25 -1.83 -29.65
CA SER A 82 -2.71 -2.61 -30.80
C SER A 82 -4.02 -3.34 -30.46
N PRO A 83 -4.92 -3.60 -31.44
CA PRO A 83 -6.17 -4.32 -31.18
C PRO A 83 -5.98 -5.68 -30.46
N ALA A 84 -4.80 -6.30 -30.64
CA ALA A 84 -4.42 -7.55 -29.98
C ALA A 84 -4.06 -7.37 -28.48
N GLU A 85 -3.47 -6.24 -28.09
CA GLU A 85 -3.15 -5.89 -26.70
C GLU A 85 -4.39 -5.46 -25.89
N ALA A 86 -5.43 -5.01 -26.60
CA ALA A 86 -6.75 -4.69 -26.07
C ALA A 86 -7.67 -5.92 -25.88
N SER A 87 -7.19 -7.14 -26.18
CA SER A 87 -7.98 -8.36 -26.01
C SER A 87 -7.96 -8.88 -24.57
N TRP A 88 -9.16 -9.15 -24.02
CA TRP A 88 -9.30 -9.70 -22.67
C TRP A 88 -8.68 -11.09 -22.53
N ALA A 89 -8.81 -11.93 -23.57
CA ALA A 89 -8.20 -13.25 -23.63
C ALA A 89 -6.67 -13.19 -23.72
N HIS A 90 -6.12 -12.19 -24.42
CA HIS A 90 -4.67 -11.97 -24.45
C HIS A 90 -4.15 -11.58 -23.06
N ARG A 91 -4.77 -10.61 -22.39
CA ARG A 91 -4.40 -10.20 -21.02
C ARG A 91 -4.50 -11.36 -20.02
N ALA A 92 -5.54 -12.19 -20.12
CA ALA A 92 -5.66 -13.39 -19.28
C ALA A 92 -4.48 -14.37 -19.45
N ARG A 93 -4.00 -14.60 -20.69
CA ARG A 93 -2.82 -15.45 -20.95
C ARG A 93 -1.53 -14.84 -20.41
N GLN A 94 -1.36 -13.52 -20.53
CA GLN A 94 -0.23 -12.84 -19.91
C GLN A 94 -0.27 -12.98 -18.38
N LEU A 95 -1.47 -12.88 -17.78
CA LEU A 95 -1.65 -13.02 -16.34
C LEU A 95 -1.30 -14.44 -15.85
N ASP A 96 -1.65 -15.48 -16.61
CA ASP A 96 -1.22 -16.85 -16.31
C ASP A 96 0.32 -16.99 -16.32
N ARG A 97 1.00 -16.42 -17.32
CA ARG A 97 2.47 -16.42 -17.39
C ARG A 97 3.08 -15.67 -16.22
N TYR A 98 2.53 -14.52 -15.85
CA TYR A 98 3.00 -13.74 -14.70
C TYR A 98 2.82 -14.52 -13.39
N ARG A 99 1.65 -15.12 -13.16
CA ARG A 99 1.40 -15.96 -11.98
C ARG A 99 2.36 -17.13 -11.89
N TRP A 100 2.69 -17.74 -13.03
CA TRP A 100 3.70 -18.80 -13.10
C TRP A 100 5.08 -18.30 -12.67
N LYS A 101 5.56 -17.19 -13.26
CA LYS A 101 6.84 -16.59 -12.91
C LYS A 101 6.90 -16.16 -11.44
N MET A 102 5.82 -15.60 -10.90
CA MET A 102 5.71 -15.21 -9.50
C MET A 102 5.84 -16.41 -8.54
N LEU A 103 5.29 -17.58 -8.91
CA LEU A 103 5.49 -18.81 -8.13
C LEU A 103 6.94 -19.31 -8.22
N ARG A 104 7.57 -19.17 -9.38
CA ARG A 104 8.96 -19.58 -9.63
C ARG A 104 9.99 -18.78 -8.81
N GLU A 105 9.67 -17.54 -8.44
CA GLU A 105 10.50 -16.75 -7.52
C GLU A 105 10.55 -17.32 -6.09
N ARG A 106 9.58 -18.17 -5.69
CA ARG A 106 9.53 -18.76 -4.34
C ARG A 106 9.82 -20.26 -4.32
N HIS A 107 9.53 -20.95 -5.42
CA HIS A 107 9.43 -22.39 -5.42
C HIS A 107 10.17 -23.02 -6.60
N GLY A 108 10.69 -24.23 -6.36
CA GLY A 108 11.14 -25.12 -7.43
C GLY A 108 10.03 -25.43 -8.43
N LEU A 109 10.38 -26.09 -9.54
CA LEU A 109 9.45 -26.37 -10.64
C LEU A 109 8.22 -27.15 -10.15
N SER A 110 8.42 -28.26 -9.45
CA SER A 110 7.35 -29.11 -8.94
C SER A 110 6.47 -28.37 -7.93
N GLY A 111 7.09 -27.61 -7.02
CA GLY A 111 6.37 -26.81 -6.03
C GLY A 111 5.54 -25.68 -6.64
N SER A 112 6.00 -25.10 -7.75
CA SER A 112 5.28 -24.09 -8.51
C SER A 112 4.10 -24.71 -9.27
N PHE A 113 4.31 -25.87 -9.90
CA PHE A 113 3.28 -26.59 -10.65
C PHE A 113 2.10 -27.01 -9.76
N LEU A 114 2.36 -27.65 -8.62
CA LEU A 114 1.32 -28.07 -7.69
C LEU A 114 0.47 -26.90 -7.20
N ARG A 115 1.11 -25.75 -6.88
CA ARG A 115 0.42 -24.54 -6.45
C ARG A 115 -0.39 -23.92 -7.58
N MET A 116 0.17 -23.84 -8.79
CA MET A 116 -0.55 -23.34 -9.95
C MET A 116 -1.78 -24.19 -10.26
N ALA A 117 -1.66 -25.52 -10.22
CA ALA A 117 -2.77 -26.44 -10.46
C ALA A 117 -3.85 -26.29 -9.38
N ARG A 118 -3.48 -26.25 -8.10
CA ARG A 118 -4.41 -26.00 -6.99
C ARG A 118 -5.14 -24.67 -7.18
N ASP A 119 -4.41 -23.59 -7.45
CA ASP A 119 -4.99 -22.27 -7.63
C ASP A 119 -5.89 -22.24 -8.88
N ALA A 120 -5.54 -22.97 -9.95
CA ALA A 120 -6.39 -23.12 -11.13
C ALA A 120 -7.70 -23.84 -10.85
N LEU A 121 -7.69 -24.90 -10.03
CA LEU A 121 -8.92 -25.59 -9.62
C LEU A 121 -9.83 -24.67 -8.80
N VAL A 122 -9.27 -23.93 -7.84
CA VAL A 122 -10.02 -22.95 -7.03
C VAL A 122 -10.61 -21.85 -7.92
N ASP A 123 -9.80 -21.26 -8.80
CA ASP A 123 -10.24 -20.21 -9.70
C ASP A 123 -11.32 -20.72 -10.68
N PHE A 124 -11.19 -21.97 -11.15
CA PHE A 124 -12.17 -22.60 -12.03
C PHE A 124 -13.52 -22.77 -11.32
N ALA A 125 -13.53 -23.27 -10.09
CA ALA A 125 -14.75 -23.39 -9.29
C ALA A 125 -15.41 -22.03 -9.04
N VAL A 126 -14.60 -21.01 -8.74
CA VAL A 126 -15.06 -19.62 -8.62
C VAL A 126 -15.66 -19.11 -9.94
N GLY A 127 -15.05 -19.44 -11.06
CA GLY A 127 -15.52 -19.10 -12.40
C GLY A 127 -16.83 -19.77 -12.78
N VAL A 128 -16.98 -21.07 -12.51
CA VAL A 128 -18.25 -21.82 -12.69
C VAL A 128 -19.35 -21.15 -11.87
N ARG A 129 -19.08 -20.86 -10.59
CA ARG A 129 -20.03 -20.14 -9.73
C ARG A 129 -20.40 -18.79 -10.34
N ALA A 130 -19.43 -17.98 -10.76
CA ALA A 130 -19.72 -16.69 -11.39
C ALA A 130 -20.58 -16.82 -12.65
N ARG A 131 -20.33 -17.83 -13.49
CA ARG A 131 -21.15 -18.12 -14.68
C ARG A 131 -22.60 -18.46 -14.31
N ILE A 132 -22.78 -19.27 -13.27
CA ILE A 132 -24.10 -19.60 -12.72
C ILE A 132 -24.79 -18.34 -12.19
N CYS A 133 -24.10 -17.50 -11.43
CA CYS A 133 -24.67 -16.25 -10.89
C CYS A 133 -25.07 -15.29 -12.01
N LEU A 134 -24.29 -15.19 -13.09
CA LEU A 134 -24.64 -14.41 -14.28
C LEU A 134 -25.90 -14.94 -14.98
N GLY A 135 -26.12 -16.26 -14.98
CA GLY A 135 -27.33 -16.89 -15.51
C GLY A 135 -28.58 -16.64 -14.65
N PHE A 136 -28.44 -16.67 -13.32
CA PHE A 136 -29.55 -16.41 -12.40
C PHE A 136 -29.89 -14.94 -12.23
N SER A 137 -28.92 -14.04 -12.38
CA SER A 137 -29.13 -12.60 -12.18
C SER A 137 -29.91 -11.92 -13.32
N GLY A 138 -30.52 -12.69 -14.23
CA GLY A 138 -31.36 -12.16 -15.31
C GLY A 138 -30.63 -11.15 -16.18
N SER A 139 -29.90 -11.62 -17.21
CA SER A 139 -29.43 -10.82 -18.36
C SER A 139 -29.16 -9.32 -18.10
N GLY A 140 -28.11 -8.99 -17.35
CA GLY A 140 -27.38 -7.73 -17.53
C GLY A 140 -28.16 -6.40 -17.37
N VAL A 141 -29.35 -6.38 -16.77
CA VAL A 141 -30.04 -5.12 -16.48
C VAL A 141 -29.44 -4.51 -15.22
N LEU A 142 -28.56 -3.53 -15.41
CA LEU A 142 -28.19 -2.61 -14.35
C LEU A 142 -29.44 -1.85 -13.93
N ALA A 143 -29.99 -2.20 -12.76
CA ALA A 143 -31.23 -1.60 -12.26
C ALA A 143 -31.12 -0.07 -12.13
N ASP A 144 -29.94 0.45 -11.80
CA ASP A 144 -29.64 1.88 -11.75
C ASP A 144 -28.19 2.15 -12.20
N THR A 145 -27.97 3.24 -12.92
CA THR A 145 -26.63 3.83 -13.12
C THR A 145 -26.42 4.99 -12.15
N LEU A 146 -25.20 5.21 -11.68
CA LEU A 146 -24.80 6.33 -10.83
C LEU A 146 -23.54 6.95 -11.43
N PRO A 147 -23.68 7.71 -12.53
CA PRO A 147 -22.55 8.34 -13.18
C PRO A 147 -21.73 9.20 -12.21
N CYS A 148 -20.41 9.11 -12.31
CA CYS A 148 -19.50 9.98 -11.58
C CYS A 148 -18.32 10.40 -12.45
N ASP A 149 -17.68 11.50 -12.10
CA ASP A 149 -16.42 11.90 -12.73
C ASP A 149 -15.30 10.98 -12.26
N THR A 150 -15.24 10.77 -10.94
CA THR A 150 -14.21 9.97 -10.27
C THR A 150 -14.83 8.83 -9.46
N LEU A 151 -14.32 7.61 -9.64
CA LEU A 151 -14.63 6.47 -8.76
C LEU A 151 -13.41 6.11 -7.91
N LEU A 152 -13.51 6.29 -6.59
CA LEU A 152 -12.50 5.83 -5.64
C LEU A 152 -12.79 4.38 -5.23
N LEU A 153 -11.92 3.46 -5.68
CA LEU A 153 -12.06 2.04 -5.48
C LEU A 153 -11.19 1.55 -4.31
N HIS A 154 -11.83 1.33 -3.17
CA HIS A 154 -11.21 0.80 -1.98
C HIS A 154 -10.82 -0.67 -2.14
N SER A 155 -9.75 -1.08 -1.46
CA SER A 155 -9.22 -2.45 -1.56
C SER A 155 -10.17 -3.53 -1.03
N ALA A 156 -11.04 -3.17 -0.09
CA ALA A 156 -12.08 -4.02 0.50
C ALA A 156 -13.12 -3.15 1.24
N PRO A 157 -14.33 -3.68 1.53
CA PRO A 157 -15.36 -2.95 2.28
C PRO A 157 -14.88 -2.45 3.66
N LYS A 158 -14.03 -3.24 4.33
CA LYS A 158 -13.42 -2.85 5.60
C LYS A 158 -12.50 -1.64 5.48
N SER A 159 -11.82 -1.47 4.34
CA SER A 159 -10.98 -0.29 4.10
C SER A 159 -11.81 0.98 3.90
N MET A 160 -12.95 0.86 3.23
CA MET A 160 -13.89 1.97 3.02
C MET A 160 -14.50 2.45 4.34
N ALA A 161 -14.89 1.51 5.21
CA ALA A 161 -15.44 1.82 6.53
C ALA A 161 -14.47 2.57 7.47
N LEU A 162 -13.16 2.55 7.20
CA LEU A 162 -12.16 3.28 8.00
C LEU A 162 -12.07 4.77 7.67
N GLN A 163 -12.70 5.24 6.58
CA GLN A 163 -12.79 6.67 6.22
C GLN A 163 -11.45 7.44 6.15
N ARG A 164 -10.32 6.73 6.01
CA ARG A 164 -8.97 7.34 5.98
C ARG A 164 -8.71 8.23 4.77
N LYS A 165 -9.58 8.15 3.77
CA LYS A 165 -9.43 8.82 2.48
C LYS A 165 -10.38 10.01 2.35
N ASN A 166 -11.10 10.35 3.42
CA ASN A 166 -11.99 11.50 3.43
C ASN A 166 -11.23 12.77 3.03
N ILE A 167 -9.97 12.93 3.47
CA ILE A 167 -9.13 14.06 3.04
C ILE A 167 -9.02 14.19 1.51
N LEU A 168 -8.80 13.09 0.78
CA LEU A 168 -8.75 13.10 -0.68
C LEU A 168 -10.15 13.30 -1.29
N ILE A 169 -11.15 12.62 -0.74
CA ILE A 169 -12.54 12.69 -1.21
C ILE A 169 -13.05 14.13 -1.13
N ASP A 170 -12.85 14.77 0.01
CA ASP A 170 -13.29 16.13 0.31
C ASP A 170 -12.51 17.12 -0.57
N ALA A 171 -11.19 16.94 -0.75
CA ALA A 171 -10.40 17.78 -1.64
C ALA A 171 -10.83 17.70 -3.12
N VAL A 172 -11.16 16.50 -3.62
CA VAL A 172 -11.66 16.33 -4.99
C VAL A 172 -13.05 16.95 -5.15
N ARG A 173 -13.95 16.74 -4.18
CA ARG A 173 -15.29 17.35 -4.18
C ARG A 173 -15.25 18.87 -4.06
N ALA A 174 -14.32 19.41 -3.29
CA ALA A 174 -14.11 20.86 -3.17
C ALA A 174 -13.71 21.52 -4.50
N ARG A 175 -13.16 20.76 -5.46
CA ARG A 175 -12.92 21.22 -6.85
C ARG A 175 -14.12 21.08 -7.78
N GLY A 176 -15.28 20.67 -7.26
CA GLY A 176 -16.53 20.55 -8.00
C GLY A 176 -16.72 19.22 -8.73
N TRP A 177 -15.81 18.25 -8.56
CA TRP A 177 -15.92 16.94 -9.21
C TRP A 177 -16.84 16.00 -8.46
N HIS A 178 -17.68 15.26 -9.19
CA HIS A 178 -18.54 14.24 -8.58
C HIS A 178 -17.73 12.97 -8.31
N LEU A 179 -17.36 12.76 -7.05
CA LEU A 179 -16.65 11.56 -6.59
C LEU A 179 -17.58 10.59 -5.87
N GLN A 180 -17.59 9.35 -6.36
CA GLN A 180 -18.24 8.20 -5.73
C GLN A 180 -17.22 7.21 -5.19
N GLU A 181 -17.64 6.43 -4.19
CA GLU A 181 -16.82 5.40 -3.57
C GLU A 181 -17.40 4.01 -3.81
N ALA A 182 -16.51 3.04 -4.05
CA ALA A 182 -16.86 1.62 -4.09
C ALA A 182 -15.75 0.78 -3.48
N ALA A 183 -16.05 -0.48 -3.18
CA ALA A 183 -15.06 -1.42 -2.67
C ALA A 183 -14.90 -2.62 -3.61
N LEU A 184 -13.67 -3.07 -3.79
CA LEU A 184 -13.41 -4.35 -4.44
C LEU A 184 -13.97 -5.50 -3.59
N LEU A 185 -14.87 -6.26 -4.17
CA LEU A 185 -15.46 -7.43 -3.54
C LEU A 185 -14.67 -8.71 -3.85
N SER A 186 -14.79 -9.70 -2.95
CA SER A 186 -14.40 -11.06 -3.29
C SER A 186 -15.39 -11.63 -4.33
N PRO A 187 -14.97 -12.58 -5.17
CA PRO A 187 -15.86 -13.25 -6.12
C PRO A 187 -17.17 -13.78 -5.52
N SER A 188 -17.07 -14.39 -4.33
CA SER A 188 -18.23 -14.92 -3.60
C SER A 188 -19.22 -13.84 -3.22
N LEU A 189 -18.72 -12.69 -2.73
CA LEU A 189 -19.54 -11.57 -2.28
C LEU A 189 -20.12 -10.78 -3.46
N ALA A 190 -19.35 -10.61 -4.55
CA ALA A 190 -19.84 -10.01 -5.78
C ALA A 190 -21.03 -10.80 -6.36
N CYS A 191 -20.91 -12.13 -6.44
CA CYS A 191 -22.04 -12.99 -6.82
C CYS A 191 -23.22 -12.85 -5.86
N ALA A 192 -23.01 -12.92 -4.55
CA ALA A 192 -24.09 -12.84 -3.56
C ALA A 192 -24.85 -11.50 -3.61
N LYS A 193 -24.18 -10.42 -4.02
CA LYS A 193 -24.78 -9.09 -4.19
C LYS A 193 -25.33 -8.83 -5.59
N GLY A 194 -25.29 -9.80 -6.52
CA GLY A 194 -25.68 -9.58 -7.91
C GLY A 194 -24.80 -8.55 -8.64
N GLN A 195 -23.56 -8.34 -8.20
CA GLN A 195 -22.64 -7.34 -8.74
C GLN A 195 -21.71 -7.94 -9.79
N LEU A 196 -22.29 -8.67 -10.74
CA LEU A 196 -21.57 -9.28 -11.86
C LEU A 196 -22.28 -8.92 -13.16
N LEU A 197 -21.52 -8.48 -14.16
CA LEU A 197 -22.03 -8.17 -15.50
C LEU A 197 -21.19 -8.93 -16.53
N ALA A 198 -21.80 -9.45 -17.59
CA ALA A 198 -21.08 -10.19 -18.61
C ALA A 198 -19.99 -9.30 -19.26
N PRO A 199 -18.71 -9.73 -19.28
CA PRO A 199 -17.64 -8.93 -19.86
C PRO A 199 -17.83 -8.73 -21.37
N ALA A 200 -17.33 -7.61 -21.89
CA ALA A 200 -17.47 -7.26 -23.32
C ALA A 200 -16.83 -8.27 -24.27
N GLN A 201 -15.82 -9.02 -23.80
CA GLN A 201 -15.15 -10.08 -24.56
C GLN A 201 -15.09 -11.35 -23.71
N ALA A 202 -15.03 -12.50 -24.38
CA ALA A 202 -14.87 -13.78 -23.72
C ALA A 202 -13.55 -13.84 -22.93
N VAL A 203 -13.64 -14.37 -21.71
CA VAL A 203 -12.50 -14.61 -20.83
C VAL A 203 -12.46 -16.06 -20.37
N PRO A 204 -11.26 -16.62 -20.10
CA PRO A 204 -11.15 -17.92 -19.46
C PRO A 204 -11.93 -17.95 -18.14
N LEU A 205 -12.59 -19.08 -17.87
CA LEU A 205 -13.50 -19.23 -16.73
C LEU A 205 -12.84 -18.83 -15.40
N ARG A 206 -11.56 -19.16 -15.23
CA ARG A 206 -10.75 -18.84 -14.05
C ARG A 206 -10.67 -17.34 -13.72
N TYR A 207 -10.86 -16.47 -14.71
CA TYR A 207 -10.84 -15.02 -14.55
C TYR A 207 -12.22 -14.37 -14.65
N LEU A 208 -13.26 -15.15 -14.98
CA LEU A 208 -14.61 -14.64 -15.25
C LEU A 208 -15.17 -13.81 -14.10
N ALA A 209 -14.99 -14.23 -12.85
CA ALA A 209 -15.52 -13.51 -11.70
C ALA A 209 -14.91 -12.09 -11.56
N TYR A 210 -13.60 -11.96 -11.79
CA TYR A 210 -12.90 -10.67 -11.74
C TYR A 210 -13.35 -9.78 -12.90
N ALA A 211 -13.31 -10.32 -14.11
CA ALA A 211 -13.74 -9.67 -15.34
C ALA A 211 -15.20 -9.16 -15.25
N ALA A 212 -16.11 -9.99 -14.75
CA ALA A 212 -17.52 -9.67 -14.66
C ALA A 212 -17.83 -8.64 -13.56
N HIS A 213 -17.14 -8.71 -12.42
CA HIS A 213 -17.27 -7.70 -11.37
C HIS A 213 -16.74 -6.34 -11.81
N VAL A 214 -15.61 -6.32 -12.52
CA VAL A 214 -15.08 -5.09 -13.15
C VAL A 214 -16.08 -4.49 -14.13
N GLN A 215 -16.64 -5.32 -15.01
CA GLN A 215 -17.62 -4.85 -15.98
C GLN A 215 -18.84 -4.24 -15.28
N TRP A 216 -19.29 -4.84 -14.19
CA TRP A 216 -20.37 -4.30 -13.37
C TRP A 216 -19.98 -2.93 -12.77
N LEU A 217 -18.80 -2.79 -12.16
CA LEU A 217 -18.32 -1.53 -11.59
C LEU A 217 -18.29 -0.41 -12.64
N VAL A 218 -17.65 -0.66 -13.78
CA VAL A 218 -17.49 0.36 -14.83
C VAL A 218 -18.84 0.74 -15.45
N ALA A 219 -19.75 -0.21 -15.63
CA ALA A 219 -21.07 0.08 -16.18
C ALA A 219 -22.02 0.73 -15.15
N ARG A 220 -21.84 0.44 -13.85
CA ARG A 220 -22.64 1.01 -12.75
C ARG A 220 -22.33 2.48 -12.51
N TYR A 221 -21.05 2.85 -12.53
CA TYR A 221 -20.57 4.17 -12.14
C TYR A 221 -20.11 5.04 -13.31
N THR A 222 -19.85 4.45 -14.48
CA THR A 222 -19.37 5.12 -15.70
C THR A 222 -18.30 6.20 -15.43
N PRO A 223 -17.23 5.88 -14.69
CA PRO A 223 -16.25 6.89 -14.29
C PRO A 223 -15.41 7.36 -15.48
N ARG A 224 -15.00 8.63 -15.46
CA ARG A 224 -13.96 9.15 -16.36
C ARG A 224 -12.56 8.83 -15.84
N VAL A 225 -12.39 8.90 -14.51
CA VAL A 225 -11.17 8.46 -13.81
C VAL A 225 -11.55 7.46 -12.71
N LEU A 226 -10.93 6.28 -12.73
CA LEU A 226 -11.03 5.32 -11.65
C LEU A 226 -9.73 5.30 -10.86
N ILE A 227 -9.82 5.57 -9.56
CA ILE A 227 -8.70 5.52 -8.62
C ILE A 227 -8.69 4.16 -7.93
N ASN A 228 -7.63 3.37 -8.12
CA ASN A 228 -7.41 2.12 -7.42
C ASN A 228 -6.27 2.26 -6.41
N GLU A 229 -6.38 1.62 -5.24
CA GLU A 229 -5.31 1.61 -4.23
C GLU A 229 -4.88 0.21 -3.82
N ARG A 230 -5.48 -0.81 -4.44
CA ARG A 230 -5.16 -2.20 -4.14
C ARG A 230 -3.96 -2.68 -4.95
N ASN A 231 -2.85 -2.87 -4.26
CA ASN A 231 -1.67 -3.57 -4.78
C ASN A 231 -2.00 -5.03 -5.14
N GLY A 232 -1.53 -5.50 -6.31
CA GLY A 232 -1.58 -6.91 -6.70
C GLY A 232 -2.97 -7.45 -7.03
N SER A 233 -3.93 -6.58 -7.39
CA SER A 233 -5.30 -7.01 -7.71
C SER A 233 -5.39 -7.68 -9.08
N TYR A 234 -6.00 -8.86 -9.16
CA TYR A 234 -6.34 -9.49 -10.44
C TYR A 234 -7.50 -8.78 -11.18
N HIS A 235 -8.15 -7.80 -10.55
CA HIS A 235 -9.11 -6.94 -11.25
C HIS A 235 -8.40 -5.94 -12.16
N THR A 236 -7.17 -5.53 -11.83
CA THR A 236 -6.45 -4.43 -12.49
C THR A 236 -6.39 -4.57 -14.02
N PRO A 237 -5.96 -5.73 -14.59
CA PRO A 237 -5.83 -5.84 -16.05
C PRO A 237 -7.19 -5.71 -16.77
N PHE A 238 -8.26 -6.19 -16.14
CA PHE A 238 -9.60 -6.07 -16.70
C PHE A 238 -10.19 -4.68 -16.47
N LEU A 239 -9.86 -4.00 -15.35
CA LEU A 239 -10.25 -2.61 -15.09
C LEU A 239 -9.75 -1.72 -16.20
N ARG A 240 -8.46 -1.83 -16.53
CA ARG A 240 -7.83 -1.03 -17.59
C ARG A 240 -8.53 -1.24 -18.93
N LEU A 241 -8.78 -2.51 -19.31
CA LEU A 241 -9.49 -2.81 -20.56
C LEU A 241 -10.94 -2.29 -20.59
N ALA A 242 -11.68 -2.44 -19.49
CA ALA A 242 -13.07 -1.99 -19.41
C ALA A 242 -13.22 -0.46 -19.42
N LEU A 243 -12.26 0.25 -18.83
CA LEU A 243 -12.18 1.72 -18.83
C LEU A 243 -11.72 2.25 -20.19
N ALA A 244 -10.70 1.64 -20.81
CA ALA A 244 -10.21 2.03 -22.12
C ALA A 244 -11.30 1.93 -23.20
N ALA A 245 -12.19 0.94 -23.13
CA ALA A 245 -13.35 0.81 -24.01
C ALA A 245 -14.35 1.99 -23.92
N ARG A 246 -14.19 2.88 -22.94
CA ARG A 246 -15.02 4.07 -22.68
C ARG A 246 -14.21 5.37 -22.67
N ASP A 247 -12.95 5.33 -23.13
CA ASP A 247 -12.00 6.44 -23.03
C ASP A 247 -11.82 7.00 -21.60
N ALA A 248 -11.99 6.13 -20.60
CA ALA A 248 -11.71 6.45 -19.20
C ALA A 248 -10.27 6.07 -18.82
N ARG A 249 -9.79 6.57 -17.68
CA ARG A 249 -8.41 6.34 -17.20
C ARG A 249 -8.38 5.59 -15.88
N LEU A 250 -7.42 4.69 -15.73
CA LEU A 250 -7.11 3.97 -14.50
C LEU A 250 -5.87 4.57 -13.82
N LEU A 251 -6.09 5.24 -12.69
CA LEU A 251 -5.04 5.78 -11.83
C LEU A 251 -4.84 4.86 -10.62
N HIS A 252 -3.61 4.40 -10.38
CA HIS A 252 -3.26 3.76 -9.13
C HIS A 252 -2.57 4.75 -8.20
N LEU A 253 -3.10 4.94 -6.98
CA LEU A 253 -2.44 5.72 -5.95
C LEU A 253 -1.77 4.78 -4.94
N ALA A 254 -0.46 4.94 -4.78
CA ALA A 254 0.25 4.34 -3.65
C ALA A 254 -0.28 4.93 -2.33
N HIS A 255 -0.43 4.10 -1.31
CA HIS A 255 -0.83 4.52 0.05
C HIS A 255 0.33 4.39 1.06
N ALA A 256 1.52 4.07 0.55
CA ALA A 256 2.78 3.89 1.26
C ALA A 256 3.90 3.88 0.22
N THR A 257 5.15 4.02 0.66
CA THR A 257 6.30 3.80 -0.23
C THR A 257 6.30 2.36 -0.78
N THR A 258 6.86 2.18 -1.98
CA THR A 258 6.87 0.88 -2.68
C THR A 258 8.14 0.05 -2.40
N LEU A 259 8.87 0.41 -1.33
CA LEU A 259 10.17 -0.15 -0.93
C LEU A 259 10.06 -1.58 -0.36
N GLU A 260 8.88 -1.97 0.11
CA GLU A 260 8.64 -3.30 0.65
C GLU A 260 8.89 -4.39 -0.40
N SER A 261 9.44 -5.54 0.00
CA SER A 261 9.68 -6.68 -0.90
C SER A 261 8.41 -7.43 -1.35
N SER A 262 7.23 -6.86 -1.11
CA SER A 262 5.94 -7.44 -1.48
C SER A 262 5.81 -7.59 -2.99
N ARG A 263 5.63 -8.82 -3.46
CA ARG A 263 5.39 -9.13 -4.89
C ARG A 263 4.09 -8.53 -5.44
N ARG A 264 3.17 -8.11 -4.57
CA ARG A 264 1.91 -7.46 -4.98
C ARG A 264 2.17 -6.15 -5.73
N LEU A 265 3.29 -5.49 -5.44
CA LEU A 265 3.72 -4.26 -6.11
C LEU A 265 4.21 -4.50 -7.55
N GLY A 266 4.41 -5.77 -7.96
CA GLY A 266 4.73 -6.13 -9.35
C GLY A 266 3.53 -6.07 -10.30
N MET A 267 2.30 -5.91 -9.81
CA MET A 267 1.14 -5.66 -10.67
C MET A 267 1.12 -4.19 -11.10
N ASN A 268 1.60 -3.92 -12.31
CA ASN A 268 1.85 -2.59 -12.87
C ASN A 268 1.09 -2.43 -14.19
N ASP A 269 -0.24 -2.55 -14.17
CA ASP A 269 -1.06 -2.45 -15.39
C ASP A 269 -2.14 -1.37 -15.22
N TYR A 270 -1.66 -0.14 -15.06
CA TYR A 270 -2.47 1.06 -14.91
C TYR A 270 -2.19 2.02 -16.07
N ASP A 271 -3.06 3.00 -16.28
CA ASP A 271 -2.69 4.10 -17.19
C ASP A 271 -1.66 4.99 -16.47
N TYR A 272 -1.93 5.32 -15.21
CA TYR A 272 -1.01 6.06 -14.36
C TYR A 272 -0.78 5.37 -13.02
N TYR A 273 0.45 5.42 -12.51
CA TYR A 273 0.81 4.95 -11.18
C TYR A 273 1.43 6.11 -10.38
N GLY A 274 0.61 6.74 -9.53
CA GLY A 274 1.04 7.76 -8.58
C GLY A 274 1.87 7.17 -7.43
N VAL A 275 3.14 7.56 -7.34
CA VAL A 275 4.07 7.10 -6.29
C VAL A 275 4.57 8.26 -5.42
N PHE A 276 5.04 7.94 -4.21
CA PHE A 276 5.44 8.95 -3.23
C PHE A 276 6.66 9.76 -3.66
N GLY A 277 7.66 9.14 -4.28
CA GLY A 277 8.87 9.83 -4.68
C GLY A 277 9.88 8.91 -5.35
N HIS A 278 11.08 9.44 -5.54
CA HIS A 278 12.16 8.79 -6.30
C HIS A 278 12.50 7.39 -5.77
N SER A 279 12.58 7.23 -4.45
CA SER A 279 12.86 5.92 -3.86
C SER A 279 11.81 4.87 -4.26
N SER A 280 10.55 5.27 -4.38
CA SER A 280 9.46 4.39 -4.76
C SER A 280 9.53 4.03 -6.25
N LEU A 281 9.89 4.98 -7.11
CA LEU A 281 10.14 4.71 -8.52
C LEU A 281 11.29 3.72 -8.70
N VAL A 282 12.44 3.96 -8.07
CA VAL A 282 13.62 3.09 -8.12
C VAL A 282 13.27 1.68 -7.64
N ALA A 283 12.59 1.55 -6.49
CA ALA A 283 12.20 0.24 -5.97
C ALA A 283 11.20 -0.50 -6.86
N LEU A 284 10.38 0.20 -7.67
CA LEU A 284 9.55 -0.44 -8.68
C LEU A 284 10.39 -0.90 -9.89
N GLN A 285 11.32 -0.06 -10.36
CA GLN A 285 12.22 -0.35 -11.49
C GLN A 285 13.16 -1.54 -11.21
N GLU A 286 13.62 -1.71 -9.97
CA GLU A 286 14.50 -2.80 -9.55
C GLU A 286 13.78 -4.15 -9.41
N ARG A 287 12.45 -4.20 -9.49
CA ARG A 287 11.72 -5.46 -9.38
C ARG A 287 12.05 -6.40 -10.52
N PRO A 288 12.40 -7.66 -10.24
CA PRO A 288 12.73 -8.62 -11.30
C PRO A 288 11.52 -9.00 -12.15
N LEU A 289 10.31 -8.98 -11.56
CA LEU A 289 9.08 -9.36 -12.21
C LEU A 289 8.02 -8.25 -12.07
N ARG A 290 7.53 -7.76 -13.21
CA ARG A 290 6.45 -6.79 -13.32
C ARG A 290 5.47 -7.20 -14.42
N PHE A 291 4.18 -7.13 -14.12
CA PHE A 291 3.09 -7.34 -15.07
C PHE A 291 2.61 -6.01 -15.63
N GLY A 292 2.41 -5.94 -16.95
CA GLY A 292 1.84 -4.77 -17.62
C GLY A 292 2.79 -3.57 -17.66
N THR A 293 2.25 -2.44 -18.11
CA THR A 293 2.97 -1.17 -18.21
C THR A 293 2.15 -0.08 -17.53
N SER A 294 2.80 0.90 -16.90
CA SER A 294 2.13 2.13 -16.45
C SER A 294 3.06 3.32 -16.67
N THR A 295 2.48 4.50 -16.87
CA THR A 295 3.20 5.76 -16.69
C THR A 295 3.26 6.06 -15.20
N VAL A 296 4.44 5.97 -14.59
CA VAL A 296 4.64 6.34 -13.19
C VAL A 296 4.65 7.86 -13.08
N VAL A 297 3.93 8.41 -12.11
CA VAL A 297 3.88 9.85 -11.82
C VAL A 297 4.38 10.06 -10.39
N LEU A 298 5.43 10.88 -10.21
CA LEU A 298 5.86 11.26 -8.86
C LEU A 298 4.85 12.26 -8.30
N LEU A 299 4.13 11.90 -7.23
CA LEU A 299 2.99 12.67 -6.71
C LEU A 299 3.07 13.05 -5.23
N GLY A 300 3.98 12.44 -4.48
CA GLY A 300 3.95 12.58 -3.02
C GLY A 300 2.86 11.70 -2.40
N SER A 301 2.41 12.10 -1.21
CA SER A 301 1.37 11.41 -0.46
C SER A 301 0.12 12.26 -0.42
N TYR A 302 -1.00 11.71 -0.89
CA TYR A 302 -2.30 12.36 -0.73
C TYR A 302 -2.78 12.43 0.73
N LEU A 303 -2.04 11.79 1.65
CA LEU A 303 -2.26 11.85 3.10
C LEU A 303 -1.42 12.95 3.77
N ALA A 304 -0.55 13.63 3.02
CA ALA A 304 0.24 14.75 3.49
C ALA A 304 -0.35 16.07 2.96
N ASP A 305 -0.61 16.98 3.89
CA ASP A 305 -1.09 18.34 3.67
C ASP A 305 -0.27 19.35 4.49
N GLU A 306 -0.71 20.60 4.54
CA GLU A 306 -0.05 21.69 5.26
C GLU A 306 0.04 21.45 6.78
N THR A 307 -0.72 20.52 7.35
CA THR A 307 -0.61 20.20 8.80
C THR A 307 0.73 19.59 9.18
N TYR A 308 1.49 19.07 8.20
CA TYR A 308 2.84 18.57 8.39
C TYR A 308 3.91 19.66 8.24
N ASP A 309 3.57 20.88 7.81
CA ASP A 309 4.51 22.00 7.74
C ASP A 309 4.61 22.68 9.11
N LEU A 310 5.30 22.00 10.03
CA LEU A 310 5.49 22.47 11.40
C LEU A 310 6.77 23.29 11.54
N PRO A 311 6.79 24.32 12.41
CA PRO A 311 8.03 24.97 12.78
C PRO A 311 8.98 23.96 13.42
N VAL A 312 10.29 24.14 13.19
CA VAL A 312 11.34 23.33 13.82
C VAL A 312 11.15 23.32 15.33
N ALA A 313 11.21 22.15 15.95
CA ALA A 313 10.98 22.01 17.38
C ALA A 313 12.13 22.62 18.18
N ASP A 314 11.81 23.11 19.37
CA ASP A 314 12.80 23.45 20.37
C ASP A 314 13.39 22.15 20.95
N PRO A 315 14.71 21.88 20.84
CA PRO A 315 15.33 20.70 21.44
C PRO A 315 15.17 20.64 22.95
N ALA A 316 15.00 21.78 23.65
CA ALA A 316 14.90 21.84 25.10
C ALA A 316 13.67 21.13 25.68
N ILE A 317 12.63 20.86 24.88
CA ILE A 317 11.44 20.11 25.33
C ILE A 317 11.72 18.63 25.56
N LYS A 318 12.85 18.10 25.05
CA LYS A 318 13.36 16.73 25.26
C LYS A 318 12.29 15.63 25.15
N THR A 319 11.42 15.75 24.14
CA THR A 319 10.33 14.80 23.93
C THR A 319 10.61 13.91 22.74
N LEU A 320 10.75 12.61 23.00
CA LEU A 320 10.97 11.56 22.00
C LEU A 320 9.62 10.97 21.57
N LEU A 321 9.34 10.95 20.28
CA LEU A 321 8.15 10.28 19.74
C LEU A 321 8.53 8.94 19.10
N VAL A 322 8.04 7.85 19.67
CA VAL A 322 8.17 6.50 19.13
C VAL A 322 6.98 6.20 18.23
N LEU A 323 7.26 5.84 16.98
CA LEU A 323 6.24 5.52 15.99
C LEU A 323 5.90 4.02 16.01
N GLY A 324 4.65 3.69 16.32
CA GLY A 324 4.17 2.33 16.39
C GLY A 324 4.07 1.64 15.02
N VAL A 325 4.36 0.35 15.00
CA VAL A 325 4.26 -0.50 13.80
C VAL A 325 2.94 -1.28 13.75
N GLY A 326 2.68 -1.95 12.62
CA GLY A 326 1.47 -2.75 12.46
C GLY A 326 1.34 -3.86 13.54
N PRO A 327 0.12 -4.23 13.97
CA PRO A 327 -0.10 -5.19 15.07
C PRO A 327 0.46 -6.59 14.82
N ASP A 328 0.73 -6.92 13.56
CA ASP A 328 1.35 -8.18 13.16
C ASP A 328 2.87 -8.16 13.45
N ARG A 329 3.51 -6.99 13.26
CA ARG A 329 4.94 -6.75 13.56
C ARG A 329 5.22 -6.57 15.05
N GLU A 330 4.30 -5.92 15.79
CA GLU A 330 4.48 -5.66 17.23
C GLU A 330 4.73 -6.91 18.07
N LYS A 331 4.29 -8.09 17.59
CA LYS A 331 4.45 -9.37 18.27
C LYS A 331 5.75 -10.09 17.90
N GLU A 332 6.46 -9.60 16.89
CA GLU A 332 7.71 -10.22 16.45
C GLU A 332 8.82 -9.95 17.49
N PRO A 333 9.69 -10.94 17.78
CA PRO A 333 10.70 -10.81 18.82
C PRO A 333 11.63 -9.59 18.65
N GLY A 334 11.98 -9.22 17.42
CA GLY A 334 12.82 -8.05 17.15
C GLY A 334 12.18 -6.72 17.58
N TYR A 335 10.88 -6.56 17.36
CA TYR A 335 10.14 -5.36 17.76
C TYR A 335 9.92 -5.32 19.26
N LEU A 336 9.64 -6.47 19.89
CA LEU A 336 9.54 -6.56 21.36
C LEU A 336 10.86 -6.15 22.02
N ARG A 337 12.00 -6.66 21.55
CA ARG A 337 13.33 -6.23 22.05
C ARG A 337 13.59 -4.74 21.85
N THR A 338 13.12 -4.19 20.73
CA THR A 338 13.24 -2.74 20.47
C THR A 338 12.40 -1.94 21.46
N TYR A 339 11.18 -2.38 21.76
CA TYR A 339 10.34 -1.74 22.77
C TYR A 339 10.92 -1.87 24.18
N GLU A 340 11.49 -3.02 24.54
CA GLU A 340 12.21 -3.22 25.80
C GLU A 340 13.41 -2.27 25.93
N LEU A 341 14.25 -2.17 24.89
CA LEU A 341 15.35 -1.21 24.83
C LEU A 341 14.87 0.21 25.13
N LEU A 342 13.83 0.67 24.43
CA LEU A 342 13.34 2.04 24.57
C LEU A 342 12.74 2.29 25.96
N ARG A 343 11.97 1.34 26.51
CA ARG A 343 11.44 1.42 27.87
C ARG A 343 12.57 1.48 28.91
N ASP A 344 13.54 0.59 28.81
CA ASP A 344 14.64 0.48 29.78
C ASP A 344 15.60 1.68 29.70
N TRP A 345 15.70 2.29 28.52
CA TRP A 345 16.35 3.58 28.35
C TRP A 345 15.55 4.70 29.02
N ALA A 346 14.24 4.82 28.74
CA ALA A 346 13.40 5.87 29.32
C ALA A 346 13.37 5.82 30.86
N GLN A 347 13.40 4.63 31.45
CA GLN A 347 13.47 4.45 32.91
C GLN A 347 14.75 5.05 33.52
N ARG A 348 15.88 5.01 32.80
CA ARG A 348 17.18 5.54 33.26
C ARG A 348 17.36 7.03 32.94
N HIS A 349 16.49 7.60 32.11
CA HIS A 349 16.56 8.96 31.61
C HIS A 349 15.26 9.74 31.88
N PRO A 350 14.90 9.99 33.16
CA PRO A 350 13.67 10.66 33.54
C PRO A 350 13.58 12.12 33.04
N GLU A 351 14.70 12.72 32.64
CA GLU A 351 14.78 14.04 32.03
C GLU A 351 14.20 14.12 30.61
N TYR A 352 13.97 12.96 29.95
CA TYR A 352 13.30 12.88 28.66
C TYR A 352 11.87 12.39 28.82
N ARG A 353 10.95 13.00 28.07
CA ARG A 353 9.59 12.48 27.89
C ARG A 353 9.53 11.58 26.67
N MET A 354 8.99 10.37 26.81
CA MET A 354 8.81 9.44 25.70
C MET A 354 7.33 9.26 25.40
N LEU A 355 6.91 9.64 24.20
CA LEU A 355 5.54 9.49 23.71
C LEU A 355 5.48 8.35 22.69
N PHE A 356 4.48 7.47 22.82
CA PHE A 356 4.22 6.42 21.84
C PHE A 356 2.98 6.74 21.02
N LYS A 357 3.14 6.88 19.69
CA LYS A 357 2.02 6.96 18.76
C LYS A 357 1.69 5.58 18.21
N ARG A 358 0.59 4.99 18.69
CA ARG A 358 0.14 3.68 18.22
C ARG A 358 -0.22 3.68 16.73
N HIS A 359 0.08 2.57 16.05
CA HIS A 359 -0.49 2.30 14.74
C HIS A 359 -2.03 2.19 14.85
N PRO A 360 -2.84 2.65 13.88
CA PRO A 360 -4.30 2.68 14.02
C PRO A 360 -4.99 1.32 14.26
N ARG A 361 -4.33 0.22 13.91
CA ARG A 361 -4.80 -1.17 14.17
C ARG A 361 -4.23 -1.79 15.45
N SER A 362 -3.29 -1.11 16.11
CA SER A 362 -2.59 -1.61 17.29
C SER A 362 -3.44 -1.39 18.55
N ARG A 363 -3.33 -2.33 19.49
CA ARG A 363 -3.86 -2.18 20.85
C ARG A 363 -2.83 -1.56 21.81
N ALA A 364 -1.57 -1.43 21.39
CA ALA A 364 -0.47 -0.82 22.12
C ALA A 364 -0.24 -1.35 23.56
N ARG A 365 -0.56 -2.63 23.82
CA ARG A 365 -0.53 -3.22 25.19
C ARG A 365 0.79 -2.98 25.93
N PHE A 366 1.92 -3.25 25.27
CA PHE A 366 3.25 -3.03 25.86
C PHE A 366 3.42 -1.59 26.37
N TRP A 367 3.01 -0.61 25.56
CA TRP A 367 3.17 0.81 25.87
C TRP A 367 2.13 1.32 26.86
N SER A 368 0.93 0.71 26.92
CA SER A 368 -0.01 0.94 28.01
C SER A 368 0.60 0.54 29.35
N ASP A 369 1.13 -0.69 29.44
CA ASP A 369 1.75 -1.19 30.68
C ASP A 369 2.98 -0.36 31.07
N ALA A 370 3.76 0.14 30.10
CA ALA A 370 4.91 0.99 30.35
C ALA A 370 4.50 2.38 30.88
N ALA A 371 3.47 2.99 30.29
CA ALA A 371 2.96 4.30 30.70
C ALA A 371 2.32 4.28 32.10
N GLU A 372 1.77 3.14 32.54
CA GLU A 372 1.29 2.97 33.93
C GLU A 372 2.42 2.90 34.96
N ARG A 373 3.64 2.51 34.55
CA ARG A 373 4.78 2.28 35.45
C ARG A 373 5.78 3.42 35.47
N LEU A 374 5.90 4.18 34.38
CA LEU A 374 6.93 5.20 34.19
C LEU A 374 6.27 6.56 33.95
N ASN A 375 6.52 7.52 34.84
CA ASN A 375 5.91 8.86 34.79
C ASN A 375 6.31 9.68 33.55
N ASN A 376 7.44 9.34 32.92
CA ASN A 376 7.95 10.01 31.74
C ASN A 376 7.57 9.30 30.42
N VAL A 377 6.81 8.20 30.47
CA VAL A 377 6.32 7.48 29.29
C VAL A 377 4.83 7.74 29.11
N GLY A 378 4.41 8.19 27.93
CA GLY A 378 3.03 8.48 27.60
C GLY A 378 2.55 7.74 26.36
N LEU A 379 1.35 7.18 26.42
CA LEU A 379 0.66 6.63 25.25
C LEU A 379 -0.30 7.68 24.67
N LEU A 380 -0.08 8.09 23.43
CA LEU A 380 -0.98 9.05 22.78
C LEU A 380 -2.36 8.44 22.50
N ASP A 381 -3.36 9.33 22.53
CA ASP A 381 -4.74 8.98 22.25
C ASP A 381 -4.93 8.38 20.86
N THR A 382 -5.99 7.58 20.73
CA THR A 382 -6.37 6.95 19.46
C THR A 382 -6.74 8.00 18.41
N GLY A 383 -7.37 9.10 18.83
CA GLY A 383 -7.78 10.21 17.96
C GLY A 383 -6.67 11.18 17.58
N CYS A 384 -5.56 11.22 18.33
CA CYS A 384 -4.41 12.06 18.02
C CYS A 384 -3.89 11.75 16.61
N THR A 385 -3.78 12.75 15.76
CA THR A 385 -3.26 12.63 14.40
C THR A 385 -1.73 12.49 14.42
N LEU A 386 -1.14 12.16 13.28
CA LEU A 386 0.32 12.07 13.19
C LEU A 386 0.98 13.45 13.29
N ALA A 387 0.39 14.47 12.65
CA ALA A 387 0.84 15.86 12.75
C ALA A 387 0.79 16.39 14.19
N GLU A 388 -0.31 16.14 14.92
CA GLU A 388 -0.43 16.51 16.35
C GLU A 388 0.60 15.79 17.23
N ALA A 389 0.97 14.56 16.89
CA ALA A 389 2.03 13.83 17.58
C ALA A 389 3.40 14.47 17.34
N PHE A 390 3.70 14.89 16.10
CA PHE A 390 4.97 15.57 15.78
C PHE A 390 5.09 16.95 16.42
N ALA A 391 3.97 17.69 16.54
CA ALA A 391 3.94 18.98 17.22
C ALA A 391 4.39 18.89 18.69
N GLN A 392 4.23 17.72 19.33
CA GLN A 392 4.60 17.49 20.73
C GLN A 392 6.04 16.98 20.92
N ALA A 393 6.78 16.69 19.85
CA ALA A 393 8.06 16.00 19.91
C ALA A 393 9.20 16.87 19.40
N SER A 394 10.40 16.70 19.98
CA SER A 394 11.64 17.27 19.45
C SER A 394 12.45 16.26 18.65
N VAL A 395 12.28 14.96 18.87
CA VAL A 395 12.98 13.91 18.11
C VAL A 395 12.01 12.76 17.85
N VAL A 396 12.13 12.13 16.68
CA VAL A 396 11.35 10.95 16.31
C VAL A 396 12.24 9.71 16.35
N ILE A 397 11.76 8.70 17.07
CA ILE A 397 12.32 7.34 17.06
C ILE A 397 11.53 6.52 16.05
N ASN A 398 12.17 6.21 14.92
CA ASN A 398 11.58 5.34 13.90
C ASN A 398 12.15 3.92 14.03
N ILE A 399 11.27 2.92 14.09
CA ILE A 399 11.68 1.53 14.08
C ILE A 399 11.80 1.05 12.64
N MET A 400 10.68 1.02 11.91
CA MET A 400 10.56 0.73 10.47
C MET A 400 9.16 1.15 9.98
N SER A 401 8.77 2.40 10.22
CA SER A 401 7.46 2.94 9.83
C SER A 401 7.58 3.95 8.70
N ASN A 402 6.64 3.91 7.75
CA ASN A 402 6.50 4.97 6.73
C ASN A 402 6.37 6.34 7.40
N ALA A 403 5.69 6.42 8.55
CA ALA A 403 5.52 7.64 9.35
C ALA A 403 6.85 8.36 9.70
N GLY A 404 7.99 7.65 9.64
CA GLY A 404 9.30 8.27 9.79
C GLY A 404 9.64 9.24 8.65
N ILE A 405 9.06 9.07 7.45
CA ILE A 405 9.25 9.96 6.31
C ILE A 405 8.58 11.31 6.59
N GLU A 406 7.33 11.30 7.06
CA GLU A 406 6.57 12.52 7.37
C GLU A 406 7.19 13.32 8.53
N SER A 407 7.97 12.68 9.41
CA SER A 407 8.67 13.41 10.47
C SER A 407 9.68 14.42 9.95
N GLY A 408 10.31 14.15 8.81
CA GLY A 408 11.20 15.10 8.15
C GLY A 408 10.46 16.29 7.56
N LEU A 409 9.21 16.11 7.10
CA LEU A 409 8.35 17.22 6.71
C LEU A 409 8.04 18.12 7.91
N ALA A 410 7.70 17.49 9.04
CA ALA A 410 7.45 18.17 10.32
C ALA A 410 8.69 18.79 10.97
N GLY A 411 9.84 18.78 10.29
CA GLY A 411 11.09 19.35 10.82
C GLY A 411 11.53 18.69 12.12
N ARG A 412 11.30 17.38 12.27
CA ARG A 412 11.77 16.58 13.40
C ARG A 412 12.91 15.68 12.96
N PRO A 413 14.08 15.73 13.61
CA PRO A 413 15.16 14.80 13.34
C PRO A 413 14.75 13.37 13.75
N VAL A 414 15.35 12.40 13.06
CA VAL A 414 14.99 10.97 13.20
C VAL A 414 16.19 10.18 13.69
N ILE A 415 15.94 9.28 14.64
CA ILE A 415 16.86 8.23 15.03
C ILE A 415 16.22 6.88 14.65
N HIS A 416 16.95 6.08 13.88
CA HIS A 416 16.52 4.73 13.51
C HIS A 416 16.94 3.74 14.60
N VAL A 417 15.97 3.23 15.35
CA VAL A 417 16.18 2.28 16.46
C VAL A 417 15.48 0.98 16.17
N ASN A 418 16.23 -0.12 16.04
CA ASN A 418 15.65 -1.45 15.84
C ASN A 418 16.66 -2.53 16.27
N ALA A 419 16.32 -3.23 17.35
CA ALA A 419 17.07 -4.37 17.91
C ALA A 419 16.70 -5.72 17.23
N GLY A 420 15.98 -5.67 16.13
CA GLY A 420 15.70 -6.77 15.22
C GLY A 420 16.75 -6.94 14.12
N ASN A 421 16.45 -7.84 13.18
CA ASN A 421 17.29 -8.13 12.02
C ASN A 421 16.61 -7.69 10.71
N ASP A 422 15.67 -6.74 10.79
CA ASP A 422 14.99 -6.24 9.60
C ASP A 422 15.98 -5.51 8.70
N VAL A 423 15.79 -5.67 7.39
CA VAL A 423 16.52 -4.90 6.39
C VAL A 423 16.02 -3.47 6.41
N ASP A 424 16.94 -2.51 6.39
CA ASP A 424 16.65 -1.09 6.31
C ASP A 424 16.14 -0.70 4.90
N ILE A 425 14.86 -0.98 4.64
CA ILE A 425 14.23 -0.72 3.34
C ILE A 425 14.11 0.79 3.03
N PHE A 426 14.15 1.65 4.04
CA PHE A 426 14.09 3.10 3.87
C PHE A 426 15.47 3.73 3.68
N SER A 427 16.55 2.95 3.74
CA SER A 427 17.91 3.49 3.67
C SER A 427 18.20 4.54 4.76
N HIS A 428 17.59 4.42 5.95
CA HIS A 428 17.87 5.27 7.10
C HIS A 428 19.37 5.44 7.34
N ALA A 429 20.15 4.37 7.19
CA ALA A 429 21.59 4.39 7.41
C ALA A 429 22.34 5.37 6.52
N GLN A 430 21.82 5.67 5.33
CA GLN A 430 22.43 6.64 4.41
C GLN A 430 22.20 8.09 4.85
N PHE A 431 21.16 8.36 5.66
CA PHE A 431 20.77 9.71 6.09
C PHE A 431 21.12 10.01 7.55
N PHE A 432 20.88 9.04 8.44
CA PHE A 432 20.94 9.21 9.90
C PHE A 432 22.11 8.48 10.55
N GLY A 433 22.86 7.68 9.78
CA GLY A 433 23.93 6.83 10.32
C GLY A 433 23.42 5.47 10.81
N PRO A 434 24.26 4.68 11.49
CA PRO A 434 23.98 3.28 11.79
C PRO A 434 22.71 3.12 12.65
N GLN A 435 22.02 2.00 12.42
CA GLN A 435 20.86 1.56 13.21
C GLN A 435 21.25 1.38 14.67
N VAL A 436 20.52 2.02 15.58
CA VAL A 436 20.69 1.90 17.02
C VAL A 436 20.16 0.55 17.51
N ARG A 437 20.99 -0.18 18.27
CA ARG A 437 20.65 -1.52 18.78
C ARG A 437 20.71 -1.68 20.30
N ASP A 438 21.21 -0.68 21.01
CA ASP A 438 21.27 -0.66 22.46
C ASP A 438 21.08 0.76 23.01
N GLY A 439 20.96 0.85 24.34
CA GLY A 439 20.70 2.11 25.02
C GLY A 439 21.91 3.06 25.08
N GLU A 440 23.14 2.55 25.02
CA GLU A 440 24.33 3.40 25.02
C GLU A 440 24.47 4.12 23.68
N GLU A 441 24.22 3.40 22.59
CA GLU A 441 24.18 3.97 21.25
C GLU A 441 23.04 4.98 21.08
N LEU A 442 21.87 4.72 21.67
CA LEU A 442 20.77 5.69 21.69
C LEU A 442 21.19 7.01 22.38
N SER A 443 21.77 6.93 23.58
CA SER A 443 22.24 8.11 24.30
C SER A 443 23.30 8.89 23.51
N ARG A 444 24.25 8.17 22.87
CA ARG A 444 25.31 8.79 22.06
C ARG A 444 24.74 9.54 20.86
N GLN A 445 23.80 8.93 20.13
CA GLN A 445 23.18 9.57 18.97
C GLN A 445 22.30 10.76 19.39
N LEU A 446 21.55 10.66 20.50
CA LEU A 446 20.79 11.78 21.05
C LEU A 446 21.70 12.96 21.43
N GLN A 447 22.81 12.71 22.12
CA GLN A 447 23.77 13.77 22.47
C GLN A 447 24.36 14.45 21.24
N ALA A 448 24.76 13.68 20.22
CA ALA A 448 25.27 14.23 18.97
C ALA A 448 24.20 15.05 18.22
N LEU A 449 22.95 14.61 18.28
CA LEU A 449 21.79 15.31 17.74
C LEU A 449 21.55 16.64 18.47
N GLU A 450 21.55 16.64 19.80
CA GLU A 450 21.35 17.86 20.61
C GLU A 450 22.45 18.91 20.38
N GLN A 451 23.69 18.48 20.14
CA GLN A 451 24.83 19.37 19.85
C GLN A 451 24.70 20.07 18.49
N ASP A 452 24.01 19.47 17.52
CA ASP A 452 23.86 20.01 16.16
C ASP A 452 22.45 19.73 15.61
N TYR A 453 21.44 20.23 16.34
CA TYR A 453 20.03 19.93 16.08
C TYR A 453 19.60 20.36 14.67
N CYS A 454 19.99 21.56 14.24
CA CYS A 454 19.64 22.12 12.93
C CYS A 454 20.14 21.25 11.78
N LYS A 455 21.36 20.70 11.86
CA LYS A 455 21.89 19.79 10.85
C LYS A 455 21.10 18.48 10.77
N HIS A 456 20.68 17.93 11.90
CA HIS A 456 19.87 16.71 11.92
C HIS A 456 18.45 16.94 11.37
N VAL A 457 17.88 18.13 11.60
CA VAL A 457 16.64 18.56 10.95
C VAL A 457 16.80 18.64 9.43
N GLU A 458 17.91 19.21 8.94
CA GLU A 458 18.20 19.27 7.50
C GLU A 458 18.36 17.86 6.90
N GLN A 459 19.04 16.94 7.61
CA GLN A 459 19.16 15.54 7.20
C GLN A 459 17.78 14.85 7.12
N ALA A 460 16.90 15.07 8.11
CA ALA A 460 15.55 14.52 8.09
C ALA A 460 14.70 15.08 6.94
N ARG A 461 14.83 16.38 6.63
CA ARG A 461 14.18 16.97 5.44
C ARG A 461 14.70 16.37 4.14
N ARG A 462 16.01 16.14 4.02
CA ARG A 462 16.59 15.47 2.86
C ARG A 462 16.10 14.03 2.70
N PHE A 463 15.98 13.29 3.80
CA PHE A 463 15.37 11.97 3.83
C PHE A 463 13.91 12.02 3.35
N ALA A 464 13.11 12.95 3.90
CA ALA A 464 11.73 13.12 3.47
C ALA A 464 11.62 13.44 1.98
N ASN A 465 12.37 14.41 1.47
CA ASN A 465 12.34 14.82 0.06
C ASN A 465 12.74 13.69 -0.91
N TYR A 466 13.62 12.78 -0.50
CA TYR A 466 13.99 11.62 -1.31
C TYR A 466 12.86 10.60 -1.44
N HIS A 467 12.14 10.36 -0.34
CA HIS A 467 11.04 9.39 -0.28
C HIS A 467 9.69 9.96 -0.70
N LEU A 468 9.50 11.27 -0.57
CA LEU A 468 8.22 11.96 -0.65
C LEU A 468 8.38 13.30 -1.39
N VAL A 469 8.13 13.29 -2.70
CA VAL A 469 8.14 14.53 -3.50
C VAL A 469 6.96 15.42 -3.11
N TYR A 470 7.12 16.72 -3.36
CA TYR A 470 6.14 17.77 -3.02
C TYR A 470 5.81 17.93 -1.53
N GLY A 471 6.36 17.11 -0.63
CA GLY A 471 6.22 17.27 0.82
C GLY A 471 4.77 17.44 1.28
N SER A 472 4.49 18.54 1.99
CA SER A 472 3.16 18.92 2.48
C SER A 472 2.16 19.29 1.37
N GLN A 473 2.59 19.42 0.11
CA GLN A 473 1.69 19.68 -1.02
C GLN A 473 1.15 18.39 -1.68
N GLY A 474 1.43 17.21 -1.12
CA GLY A 474 1.06 15.93 -1.72
C GLY A 474 -0.44 15.77 -2.01
N LEU A 475 -1.32 16.21 -1.10
CA LEU A 475 -2.77 16.26 -1.34
C LEU A 475 -3.11 17.19 -2.50
N ALA A 476 -2.63 18.44 -2.47
CA ALA A 476 -2.93 19.44 -3.49
C ALA A 476 -2.48 18.99 -4.90
N LYS A 477 -1.31 18.36 -4.98
CA LYS A 477 -0.73 17.79 -6.21
C LYS A 477 -1.49 16.57 -6.69
N THR A 478 -1.93 15.69 -5.79
CA THR A 478 -2.79 14.56 -6.16
C THR A 478 -4.12 15.04 -6.73
N THR A 479 -4.75 16.04 -6.09
CA THR A 479 -5.98 16.62 -6.62
C THR A 479 -5.75 17.32 -7.96
N GLN A 480 -4.58 17.96 -8.16
CA GLN A 480 -4.17 18.53 -9.46
C GLN A 480 -4.11 17.45 -10.54
N LEU A 481 -3.44 16.33 -10.28
CA LEU A 481 -3.39 15.24 -11.26
C LEU A 481 -4.79 14.74 -11.62
N ILE A 482 -5.67 14.51 -10.63
CA ILE A 482 -7.03 14.03 -10.88
C ILE A 482 -7.79 15.02 -11.77
N ASP A 483 -7.66 16.32 -11.48
CA ASP A 483 -8.27 17.41 -12.24
C ASP A 483 -7.77 17.45 -13.69
N ASP A 484 -6.46 17.31 -13.88
CA ASP A 484 -5.82 17.24 -15.20
C ASP A 484 -6.29 16.02 -16.00
N LEU A 485 -6.33 14.85 -15.37
CA LEU A 485 -6.83 13.62 -16.00
C LEU A 485 -8.31 13.74 -16.40
N LEU A 486 -9.14 14.37 -15.56
CA LEU A 486 -10.54 14.62 -15.89
C LEU A 486 -10.66 15.57 -17.07
N ARG A 487 -9.84 16.64 -17.13
CA ARG A 487 -9.83 17.57 -18.26
C ARG A 487 -9.13 17.04 -19.52
N GLY A 488 -8.52 15.86 -19.46
CA GLY A 488 -7.77 15.28 -20.58
C GLY A 488 -6.42 15.96 -20.81
N HIS A 489 -5.89 16.65 -19.81
CA HIS A 489 -4.53 17.20 -19.84
C HIS A 489 -3.49 16.10 -19.64
N ASP A 490 -2.33 16.33 -20.24
CA ASP A 490 -1.19 15.43 -20.14
C ASP A 490 -0.42 15.65 -18.82
N PRO A 491 -0.31 14.63 -17.95
CA PRO A 491 0.43 14.74 -16.68
C PRO A 491 1.90 15.15 -16.83
N GLU A 492 2.55 14.89 -17.97
CA GLU A 492 3.96 15.26 -18.18
C GLU A 492 4.22 16.77 -18.12
N ARG A 493 3.17 17.60 -18.22
CA ARG A 493 3.28 19.06 -18.15
C ARG A 493 3.61 19.56 -16.76
N ASP A 494 3.06 18.90 -15.74
CA ASP A 494 3.05 19.38 -14.36
C ASP A 494 3.76 18.43 -13.39
N PHE A 495 4.07 17.21 -13.85
CA PHE A 495 4.64 16.15 -13.03
C PHE A 495 5.83 15.48 -13.72
N GLU A 496 6.78 15.01 -12.90
CA GLU A 496 7.79 14.08 -13.38
C GLU A 496 7.14 12.71 -13.63
N THR A 497 7.27 12.25 -14.88
CA THR A 497 6.72 10.98 -15.35
C THR A 497 7.82 10.03 -15.81
N CYS A 498 7.56 8.72 -15.72
CA CYS A 498 8.44 7.69 -16.24
C CYS A 498 7.63 6.49 -16.71
N GLU A 499 7.85 6.06 -17.96
CA GLU A 499 7.31 4.79 -18.43
C GLU A 499 7.93 3.61 -17.67
N LEU A 500 7.10 2.82 -17.01
CA LEU A 500 7.51 1.61 -16.31
C LEU A 500 6.97 0.39 -17.06
N PRO A 501 7.81 -0.28 -17.87
CA PRO A 501 7.38 -1.44 -18.64
C PRO A 501 7.31 -2.71 -17.78
N ALA A 502 6.66 -3.72 -18.35
CA ALA A 502 6.70 -5.09 -17.85
C ALA A 502 8.16 -5.58 -17.76
N ALA A 503 8.42 -6.50 -16.83
CA ALA A 503 9.74 -7.10 -16.66
C ALA A 503 9.63 -8.55 -16.21
N GLY A 504 10.65 -9.35 -16.57
CA GLY A 504 10.77 -10.75 -16.20
C GLY A 504 10.13 -11.71 -17.19
#